data_AF-C6LJW1-F1
#
_entry.id   AF-C6LJW1-F1
#
_cell.length_a   1.000
_cell.length_b   1.000
_cell.length_c   1.000
_cell.angle_alpha   90.00
_cell.angle_beta   90.00
_cell.angle_gamma   90.00
#
_symmetry.space_group_name_H-M   'P 1'
#
loop_
_entity.id
_entity.type
_entity.pdbx_description
1 polymer ?
#
loop_
_entity_poly.entity_id
_entity_poly.type
_entity_poly.pdbx_seq_one_letter_code
_entity_poly.pdbx_strand_id
1 'polypeptide(L)'
;MKERRITETNFRKYEQYLQIKIKENDSMMNLYIDGMLFKNGTVFISGSGLPDLEGEINKIGEEEKKMLTDGDFIRLSLVPANGAWWMDPKKHFSKWHVNKGSSTFPHWYQSKLHDKMFRKEACGWWRKHVFFHRELCVLADGLYFLKNCHVKDVCRNAHIICEDSIIDRMRNHATAEYVCGSSCIRKMYDFSKIKELCGYSVICEMNQTSHVESMSDSTLVKSMRDSTGIGCMNMDTRVLFMSDHASVSSLRGHASVQRMNDNSFIEQVDSSALIWEINDNSSIRSVSNSSKKNRNQLRYPEHYYGGFPFN
;
A
#
# COMPACT_ATOMS: atom_id res chain seq x y z
N MET A 1 -9.72 -17.82 -40.60
CA MET A 1 -8.68 -17.13 -39.81
C MET A 1 -8.80 -15.63 -40.06
N LYS A 2 -9.12 -14.84 -39.04
CA LYS A 2 -9.03 -13.37 -39.09
C LYS A 2 -8.28 -12.94 -37.82
N GLU A 3 -6.96 -12.81 -37.93
CA GLU A 3 -6.14 -12.21 -36.88
C GLU A 3 -6.59 -10.76 -36.67
N ARG A 4 -7.00 -10.45 -35.43
CA ARG A 4 -7.32 -9.09 -35.03
C ARG A 4 -6.01 -8.29 -34.94
N ARG A 5 -5.74 -7.49 -35.98
CA ARG A 5 -4.72 -6.43 -35.91
C ARG A 5 -5.11 -5.46 -34.80
N ILE A 6 -4.35 -5.48 -33.71
CA ILE A 6 -4.35 -4.40 -32.72
C ILE A 6 -3.83 -3.16 -33.46
N THR A 7 -4.66 -2.14 -33.59
CA THR A 7 -4.29 -0.89 -34.27
C THR A 7 -3.29 -0.10 -33.42
N GLU A 8 -2.31 0.55 -34.04
CA GLU A 8 -1.31 1.42 -33.37
C GLU A 8 -1.95 2.45 -32.42
N THR A 9 -3.19 2.86 -32.70
CA THR A 9 -4.00 3.73 -31.86
C THR A 9 -4.33 3.13 -30.49
N ASN A 10 -4.57 1.81 -30.41
CA ASN A 10 -4.80 1.12 -29.13
C ASN A 10 -3.50 0.94 -28.36
N PHE A 11 -2.39 0.70 -29.05
CA PHE A 11 -1.06 0.63 -28.42
C PHE A 11 -0.65 1.99 -27.84
N ARG A 12 -0.86 3.09 -28.57
CA ARG A 12 -0.60 4.45 -28.06
C ARG A 12 -1.49 4.86 -26.89
N LYS A 13 -2.76 4.44 -26.89
CA LYS A 13 -3.66 4.64 -25.73
C LYS A 13 -3.22 3.80 -24.52
N TYR A 14 -2.72 2.59 -24.74
CA TYR A 14 -2.17 1.74 -23.69
C TYR A 14 -0.85 2.31 -23.15
N GLU A 15 0.04 2.81 -24.00
CA GLU A 15 1.25 3.54 -23.61
C GLU A 15 0.92 4.82 -22.83
N GLN A 16 -0.04 5.63 -23.29
CA GLN A 16 -0.51 6.79 -22.51
C GLN A 16 -1.13 6.39 -21.19
N TYR A 17 -1.91 5.30 -21.14
CA TYR A 17 -2.45 4.76 -19.90
C TYR A 17 -1.34 4.29 -18.95
N LEU A 18 -0.32 3.60 -19.45
CA LEU A 18 0.86 3.20 -18.67
C LEU A 18 1.64 4.41 -18.17
N GLN A 19 1.83 5.45 -18.98
CA GLN A 19 2.53 6.68 -18.57
C GLN A 19 1.72 7.49 -17.55
N ILE A 20 0.39 7.53 -17.68
CA ILE A 20 -0.52 8.11 -16.68
C ILE A 20 -0.47 7.27 -15.40
N LYS A 21 -0.49 5.94 -15.49
CA LYS A 21 -0.38 5.03 -14.35
C LYS A 21 0.97 5.05 -13.67
N ILE A 22 2.07 5.21 -14.40
CA ILE A 22 3.41 5.41 -13.83
C ILE A 22 3.43 6.75 -13.08
N LYS A 23 2.82 7.80 -13.63
CA LYS A 23 2.63 9.08 -12.93
C LYS A 23 1.66 8.98 -11.75
N GLU A 24 0.64 8.13 -11.81
CA GLU A 24 -0.31 7.89 -10.72
C GLU A 24 0.31 7.01 -9.63
N ASN A 25 1.17 6.04 -9.96
CA ASN A 25 1.96 5.26 -9.00
C ASN A 25 3.06 6.12 -8.36
N ASP A 26 3.71 7.02 -9.12
CA ASP A 26 4.56 8.08 -8.54
C ASP A 26 3.72 9.06 -7.68
N SER A 27 2.43 9.24 -7.98
CA SER A 27 1.50 10.07 -7.20
C SER A 27 0.88 9.36 -5.99
N MET A 28 0.86 8.02 -5.94
CA MET A 28 0.26 7.26 -4.83
C MET A 28 1.10 7.34 -3.56
N MET A 29 2.37 7.73 -3.67
CA MET A 29 3.25 7.95 -2.51
C MET A 29 3.87 9.36 -2.51
N ASN A 30 3.03 10.39 -2.55
CA ASN A 30 3.41 11.75 -2.18
C ASN A 30 3.62 11.86 -0.66
N LEU A 31 4.54 11.06 -0.12
CA LEU A 31 4.90 11.08 1.29
C LEU A 31 5.73 12.32 1.60
N TYR A 32 5.24 13.12 2.54
CA TYR A 32 5.93 14.26 3.13
C TYR A 32 5.90 14.12 4.65
N ILE A 33 6.69 14.91 5.37
CA ILE A 33 6.68 14.92 6.84
C ILE A 33 5.90 16.14 7.30
N ASP A 34 4.77 15.94 7.96
CA ASP A 34 3.91 17.01 8.46
C ASP A 34 4.17 17.30 9.93
N GLY A 35 3.94 18.54 10.33
CA GLY A 35 3.98 18.91 11.73
C GLY A 35 3.51 20.33 12.01
N MET A 36 3.51 20.65 13.29
CA MET A 36 3.08 21.92 13.84
C MET A 36 4.26 22.61 14.51
N LEU A 37 4.42 23.89 14.22
CA LEU A 37 5.30 24.79 14.94
C LEU A 37 4.46 25.72 15.80
N PHE A 38 4.68 25.67 17.11
CA PHE A 38 4.04 26.53 18.08
C PHE A 38 4.80 27.84 18.26
N LYS A 39 4.09 28.90 18.66
CA LYS A 39 4.68 30.23 18.90
C LYS A 39 5.77 30.26 19.97
N ASN A 40 5.75 29.32 20.91
CA ASN A 40 6.79 29.15 21.93
C ASN A 40 8.07 28.48 21.38
N GLY A 41 8.06 28.05 20.11
CA GLY A 41 9.17 27.40 19.44
C GLY A 41 9.13 25.86 19.49
N THR A 42 8.14 25.26 20.17
CA THR A 42 7.96 23.81 20.16
C THR A 42 7.59 23.34 18.75
N VAL A 43 8.23 22.26 18.30
CA VAL A 43 7.90 21.58 17.04
C VAL A 43 7.36 20.20 17.36
N PHE A 44 6.19 19.90 16.82
CA PHE A 44 5.57 18.59 16.89
C PHE A 44 5.45 18.00 15.49
N ILE A 45 6.02 16.81 15.28
CA ILE A 45 5.89 16.09 14.01
C ILE A 45 4.71 15.13 14.12
N SER A 46 3.66 15.38 13.33
CA SER A 46 2.43 14.60 13.33
C SER A 46 2.53 13.33 12.48
N GLY A 47 3.54 13.22 11.62
CA GLY A 47 3.79 12.02 10.80
C GLY A 47 3.85 12.35 9.32
N SER A 48 3.30 11.48 8.46
CA SER A 48 3.49 11.57 7.01
C SER A 48 2.24 11.89 6.17
N GLY A 49 1.25 12.56 6.76
CA GLY A 49 -0.03 12.83 6.07
C GLY A 49 -1.00 11.64 6.03
N LEU A 50 -0.72 10.55 6.75
CA LEU A 50 -1.68 9.45 6.97
C LEU A 50 -2.66 9.81 8.10
N PRO A 51 -3.93 9.38 8.01
CA PRO A 51 -4.94 9.71 9.00
C PRO A 51 -4.78 8.87 10.27
N ASP A 52 -4.05 9.41 11.26
CA ASP A 52 -4.32 9.12 12.67
C ASP A 52 -3.85 10.27 13.59
N LEU A 53 -4.37 11.47 13.34
CA LEU A 53 -4.00 12.69 14.09
C LEU A 53 -4.46 12.64 15.56
N GLU A 54 -5.52 11.91 15.89
CA GLU A 54 -6.13 11.94 17.23
C GLU A 54 -5.26 11.28 18.31
N GLY A 55 -4.56 10.20 17.97
CA GLY A 55 -3.63 9.53 18.90
C GLY A 55 -2.38 10.34 19.21
N GLU A 56 -1.95 11.19 18.27
CA GLU A 56 -0.73 12.00 18.39
C GLU A 56 -0.96 13.30 19.17
N ILE A 57 -2.16 13.90 19.13
CA ILE A 57 -2.53 15.09 19.92
C ILE A 57 -2.50 14.82 21.42
N ASN A 58 -2.74 13.57 21.86
CA ASN A 58 -2.65 13.24 23.28
C ASN A 58 -1.21 13.27 23.83
N LYS A 59 -0.19 13.36 22.96
CA LYS A 59 1.23 13.39 23.33
C LYS A 59 1.80 14.79 23.48
N ILE A 60 1.08 15.84 23.08
CA ILE A 60 1.51 17.23 23.29
C ILE A 60 1.14 17.73 24.69
N GLY A 61 1.92 18.67 25.23
CA GLY A 61 1.72 19.24 26.56
C GLY A 61 0.46 20.10 26.66
N GLU A 62 0.00 20.38 27.88
CA GLU A 62 -1.20 21.21 28.12
C GLU A 62 -1.02 22.65 27.59
N GLU A 63 0.19 23.18 27.61
CA GLU A 63 0.51 24.47 27.00
C GLU A 63 0.29 24.42 25.48
N GLU A 64 0.87 23.44 24.78
CA GLU A 64 0.67 23.26 23.34
C GLU A 64 -0.80 23.01 22.98
N LYS A 65 -1.55 22.26 23.81
CA LYS A 65 -3.00 22.06 23.60
C LYS A 65 -3.76 23.38 23.64
N LYS A 66 -3.42 24.26 24.60
CA LYS A 66 -3.99 25.62 24.65
C LYS A 66 -3.57 26.44 23.43
N MET A 67 -2.33 26.33 22.97
CA MET A 67 -1.89 27.03 21.76
C MET A 67 -2.60 26.53 20.49
N LEU A 68 -2.99 25.24 20.44
CA LEU A 68 -3.86 24.75 19.37
C LEU A 68 -5.23 25.43 19.40
N THR A 69 -5.85 25.58 20.58
CA THR A 69 -7.16 26.25 20.70
C THR A 69 -7.09 27.73 20.38
N ASP A 70 -5.98 28.37 20.76
CA ASP A 70 -5.75 29.81 20.54
C ASP A 70 -5.31 30.12 19.10
N GLY A 71 -5.03 29.11 18.28
CA GLY A 71 -4.54 29.28 16.91
C GLY A 71 -3.09 29.78 16.83
N ASP A 72 -2.32 29.64 17.92
CA ASP A 72 -0.95 30.12 18.07
C ASP A 72 0.09 29.10 17.53
N PHE A 73 -0.18 28.58 16.33
CA PHE A 73 0.68 27.61 15.64
C PHE A 73 0.64 27.76 14.12
N ILE A 74 1.60 27.16 13.43
CA ILE A 74 1.67 27.07 11.97
C ILE A 74 1.87 25.61 11.58
N ARG A 75 1.15 25.14 10.56
CA ARG A 75 1.41 23.84 9.94
C ARG A 75 2.51 23.97 8.89
N LEU A 76 3.48 23.08 8.98
CA LEU A 76 4.61 23.01 8.07
C LEU A 76 4.74 21.57 7.58
N SER A 77 5.14 21.41 6.33
CA SER A 77 5.39 20.10 5.75
C SER A 77 6.77 20.07 5.09
N LEU A 78 7.56 19.05 5.36
CA LEU A 78 8.84 18.82 4.68
C LEU A 78 8.59 17.84 3.52
N VAL A 79 8.68 18.36 2.29
CA VAL A 79 8.28 17.64 1.08
C VAL A 79 9.52 17.29 0.26
N PRO A 80 9.69 16.01 -0.14
CA PRO A 80 10.80 15.61 -1.00
C PRO A 80 10.52 16.03 -2.45
N ALA A 81 11.57 16.39 -3.18
CA ALA A 81 11.49 16.59 -4.62
C ALA A 81 11.23 15.25 -5.31
N ASN A 82 10.33 15.26 -6.29
CA ASN A 82 9.98 14.10 -7.13
C ASN A 82 9.59 12.85 -6.31
N GLY A 83 8.91 13.03 -5.17
CA GLY A 83 8.47 11.91 -4.33
C GLY A 83 9.59 11.10 -3.68
N ALA A 84 10.84 11.59 -3.68
CA ALA A 84 12.01 10.87 -3.16
C ALA A 84 12.09 10.84 -1.61
N TRP A 85 11.01 10.42 -0.94
CA TRP A 85 10.86 10.41 0.52
C TRP A 85 11.90 9.54 1.24
N TRP A 86 12.50 8.57 0.56
CA TRP A 86 13.54 7.69 1.07
C TRP A 86 14.95 8.34 1.08
N MET A 87 15.10 9.56 0.58
CA MET A 87 16.38 10.26 0.57
C MET A 87 16.59 11.03 1.86
N ASP A 88 17.69 10.79 2.57
CA ASP A 88 18.00 11.45 3.85
C ASP A 88 17.92 13.00 3.72
N PRO A 89 16.96 13.67 4.38
CA PRO A 89 16.77 15.11 4.28
C PRO A 89 17.90 15.94 4.88
N LYS A 90 18.72 15.35 5.75
CA LYS A 90 19.93 15.98 6.31
C LYS A 90 21.08 15.95 5.31
N LYS A 91 21.24 14.86 4.56
CA LYS A 91 22.30 14.71 3.55
C LYS A 91 21.94 15.37 2.22
N HIS A 92 20.67 15.37 1.86
CA HIS A 92 20.16 15.87 0.58
C HIS A 92 19.29 17.12 0.77
N PHE A 93 19.84 18.13 1.45
CA PHE A 93 19.11 19.34 1.85
C PHE A 93 18.32 19.99 0.70
N SER A 94 18.92 20.12 -0.49
CA SER A 94 18.31 20.74 -1.68
C SER A 94 17.20 19.91 -2.32
N LYS A 95 17.11 18.61 -2.02
CA LYS A 95 16.04 17.73 -2.51
C LYS A 95 14.80 17.76 -1.63
N TRP A 96 14.77 18.61 -0.61
CA TRP A 96 13.64 18.73 0.31
C TRP A 96 13.29 20.19 0.49
N HIS A 97 12.01 20.52 0.43
CA HIS A 97 11.52 21.89 0.64
C HIS A 97 10.50 21.93 1.77
N VAL A 98 10.50 23.03 2.52
CA VAL A 98 9.47 23.28 3.52
C VAL A 98 8.29 23.94 2.80
N ASN A 99 7.18 23.23 2.74
CA ASN A 99 5.89 23.76 2.33
C ASN A 99 5.17 24.31 3.58
N LYS A 100 4.46 25.42 3.40
CA LYS A 100 3.93 26.21 4.52
C LYS A 100 2.41 26.31 4.55
N GLY A 101 1.71 25.67 3.60
CA GLY A 101 0.24 25.53 3.56
C GLY A 101 -0.57 26.81 3.36
N SER A 102 -0.18 27.93 3.98
CA SER A 102 -0.79 29.25 3.92
C SER A 102 0.16 30.28 3.31
N SER A 103 -0.39 31.32 2.69
CA SER A 103 0.34 32.51 2.23
C SER A 103 0.49 33.58 3.32
N THR A 104 -0.28 33.50 4.40
CA THR A 104 -0.24 34.43 5.54
C THR A 104 0.41 33.78 6.76
N PHE A 105 1.38 34.48 7.35
CA PHE A 105 2.10 34.02 8.54
C PHE A 105 1.92 35.00 9.70
N PRO A 106 1.78 34.48 10.94
CA PRO A 106 1.83 35.29 12.14
C PRO A 106 3.11 36.13 12.24
N HIS A 107 3.03 37.33 12.81
CA HIS A 107 4.17 38.26 12.95
C HIS A 107 5.35 37.67 13.73
N TRP A 108 5.08 36.72 14.64
CA TRP A 108 6.11 36.05 15.42
C TRP A 108 6.93 35.06 14.59
N TYR A 109 6.44 34.63 13.41
CA TYR A 109 7.11 33.64 12.59
C TYR A 109 8.27 34.22 11.78
N GLN A 110 9.46 33.67 12.01
CA GLN A 110 10.69 34.02 11.29
C GLN A 110 11.17 32.83 10.47
N SER A 111 10.95 32.87 9.15
CA SER A 111 11.24 31.75 8.24
C SER A 111 12.63 31.13 8.43
N LYS A 112 13.71 31.92 8.47
CA LYS A 112 15.07 31.40 8.59
C LYS A 112 15.32 30.59 9.88
N LEU A 113 14.76 31.05 11.00
CA LEU A 113 14.92 30.40 12.30
C LEU A 113 13.99 29.19 12.41
N HIS A 114 12.71 29.40 12.14
CA HIS A 114 11.66 28.43 12.35
C HIS A 114 11.67 27.28 11.34
N ASP A 115 11.99 27.54 10.08
CA ASP A 115 12.15 26.45 9.09
C ASP A 115 13.33 25.54 9.45
N LYS A 116 14.38 26.12 10.06
CA LYS A 116 15.53 25.36 10.55
C LYS A 116 15.16 24.49 11.75
N MET A 117 14.37 25.03 12.69
CA MET A 117 13.86 24.29 13.85
C MET A 117 12.97 23.13 13.39
N PHE A 118 11.99 23.41 12.53
CA PHE A 118 11.09 22.40 11.98
C PHE A 118 11.85 21.29 11.26
N ARG A 119 12.76 21.65 10.36
CA ARG A 119 13.56 20.68 9.61
C ARG A 119 14.42 19.81 10.52
N LYS A 120 14.97 20.35 11.61
CA LYS A 120 15.77 19.56 12.56
C LYS A 120 14.95 18.41 13.14
N GLU A 121 13.73 18.69 13.61
CA GLU A 121 12.84 17.67 14.18
C GLU A 121 12.32 16.71 13.11
N ALA A 122 11.96 17.21 11.92
CA ALA A 122 11.55 16.36 10.79
C ALA A 122 12.67 15.39 10.35
N CYS A 123 13.93 15.82 10.29
CA CYS A 123 15.08 14.93 10.04
C CYS A 123 15.23 13.88 11.15
N GLY A 124 14.97 14.26 12.41
CA GLY A 124 15.00 13.36 13.56
C GLY A 124 13.94 12.27 13.46
N TRP A 125 12.72 12.64 13.07
CA TRP A 125 11.62 11.73 12.78
C TRP A 125 11.97 10.81 11.60
N TRP A 126 12.37 11.36 10.45
CA TRP A 126 12.72 10.60 9.25
C TRP A 126 13.68 9.44 9.56
N ARG A 127 14.73 9.71 10.32
CA ARG A 127 15.75 8.72 10.70
C ARG A 127 15.20 7.52 11.48
N LYS A 128 14.12 7.70 12.24
CA LYS A 128 13.50 6.65 13.06
C LYS A 128 12.47 5.82 12.30
N HIS A 129 11.84 6.42 11.30
CA HIS A 129 10.67 5.85 10.62
C HIS A 129 10.97 5.37 9.20
N VAL A 130 11.98 5.92 8.53
CA VAL A 130 12.30 5.60 7.13
C VAL A 130 13.54 4.69 7.04
N PHE A 131 13.37 3.57 6.34
CA PHE A 131 14.43 2.63 6.04
C PHE A 131 14.58 2.45 4.53
N PHE A 132 15.82 2.57 4.06
CA PHE A 132 16.19 2.40 2.67
C PHE A 132 17.43 1.52 2.57
N HIS A 133 17.36 0.46 1.76
CA HIS A 133 18.47 -0.46 1.52
C HIS A 133 19.02 -1.11 2.80
N ARG A 134 18.11 -1.75 3.56
CA ARG A 134 18.43 -2.37 4.86
C ARG A 134 17.81 -3.74 5.02
N GLU A 135 18.52 -4.58 5.78
CA GLU A 135 17.99 -5.79 6.38
C GLU A 135 17.61 -5.54 7.84
N LEU A 136 16.40 -5.94 8.23
CA LEU A 136 15.84 -5.72 9.56
C LEU A 136 15.31 -7.03 10.11
N CYS A 137 15.66 -7.36 11.36
CA CYS A 137 15.17 -8.60 11.97
C CYS A 137 13.71 -8.49 12.41
N VAL A 138 13.33 -7.39 13.06
CA VAL A 138 11.98 -7.20 13.60
C VAL A 138 11.60 -5.73 13.50
N LEU A 139 10.39 -5.47 13.00
CA LEU A 139 9.66 -4.22 13.21
C LEU A 139 8.42 -4.54 14.04
N ALA A 140 8.30 -3.87 15.17
CA ALA A 140 7.20 -4.13 16.08
C ALA A 140 6.79 -2.82 16.75
N ASP A 141 5.49 -2.52 16.64
CA ASP A 141 4.86 -1.28 17.08
C ASP A 141 5.37 -0.02 16.36
N GLY A 142 4.46 0.89 16.04
CA GLY A 142 4.81 2.16 15.39
C GLY A 142 4.82 2.11 13.87
N LEU A 143 5.13 3.25 13.26
CA LEU A 143 5.01 3.52 11.84
C LEU A 143 6.36 3.42 11.13
N TYR A 144 6.43 2.70 10.00
CA TYR A 144 7.67 2.54 9.24
C TYR A 144 7.47 2.64 7.72
N PHE A 145 8.44 3.22 7.03
CA PHE A 145 8.47 3.33 5.58
C PHE A 145 9.66 2.55 5.08
N LEU A 146 9.40 1.60 4.20
CA LEU A 146 10.37 0.64 3.70
C LEU A 146 10.51 0.85 2.20
N LYS A 147 11.72 1.18 1.75
CA LYS A 147 12.07 1.12 0.34
C LYS A 147 13.27 0.23 0.14
N ASN A 148 13.18 -0.75 -0.76
CA ASN A 148 14.29 -1.66 -1.05
C ASN A 148 14.88 -2.30 0.23
N CYS A 149 14.02 -2.81 1.11
CA CYS A 149 14.40 -3.41 2.38
C CYS A 149 14.04 -4.89 2.43
N HIS A 150 14.67 -5.63 3.34
CA HIS A 150 14.26 -6.98 3.72
C HIS A 150 13.98 -7.04 5.22
N VAL A 151 12.76 -7.40 5.62
CA VAL A 151 12.33 -7.47 7.01
C VAL A 151 11.91 -8.90 7.36
N LYS A 152 12.50 -9.51 8.39
CA LYS A 152 12.17 -10.90 8.77
C LYS A 152 10.85 -11.05 9.52
N ASP A 153 10.41 -10.02 10.23
CA ASP A 153 9.16 -10.06 11.00
C ASP A 153 8.60 -8.65 11.21
N VAL A 154 7.35 -8.43 10.77
CA VAL A 154 6.53 -7.25 11.06
C VAL A 154 5.37 -7.72 11.94
N CYS A 155 5.32 -7.27 13.19
CA CYS A 155 4.43 -7.87 14.19
C CYS A 155 3.85 -6.86 15.19
N ARG A 156 3.05 -7.38 16.13
CA ARG A 156 2.26 -6.60 17.09
C ARG A 156 1.42 -5.53 16.39
N ASN A 157 1.59 -4.25 16.71
CA ASN A 157 0.84 -3.15 16.11
C ASN A 157 1.72 -2.30 15.17
N ALA A 158 2.70 -2.92 14.50
CA ALA A 158 3.49 -2.21 13.49
C ALA A 158 2.61 -1.80 12.31
N HIS A 159 2.74 -0.57 11.85
CA HIS A 159 2.13 -0.04 10.65
C HIS A 159 3.22 0.27 9.63
N ILE A 160 3.09 -0.23 8.41
CA ILE A 160 4.13 -0.06 7.38
C ILE A 160 3.60 0.53 6.09
N ILE A 161 4.50 1.20 5.38
CA ILE A 161 4.40 1.44 3.94
C ILE A 161 5.60 0.77 3.30
N CYS A 162 5.34 0.00 2.24
CA CYS A 162 6.29 -0.94 1.68
C CYS A 162 6.39 -0.75 0.17
N GLU A 163 7.56 -0.36 -0.30
CA GLU A 163 7.89 -0.21 -1.72
C GLU A 163 9.15 -1.02 -2.04
N ASP A 164 9.11 -1.82 -3.09
CA ASP A 164 10.22 -2.67 -3.54
C ASP A 164 10.89 -3.48 -2.41
N SER A 165 10.13 -3.95 -1.41
CA SER A 165 10.68 -4.56 -0.20
C SER A 165 10.14 -5.96 0.04
N ILE A 166 10.94 -6.77 0.73
CA ILE A 166 10.61 -8.15 1.10
C ILE A 166 10.29 -8.21 2.60
N ILE A 167 9.19 -8.86 2.95
CA ILE A 167 8.80 -9.14 4.33
C ILE A 167 8.59 -10.64 4.46
N ASP A 168 9.31 -11.30 5.36
CA ASP A 168 9.16 -12.74 5.53
C ASP A 168 7.85 -13.09 6.23
N ARG A 169 7.50 -12.34 7.26
CA ARG A 169 6.32 -12.59 8.09
C ARG A 169 5.67 -11.29 8.50
N MET A 170 4.36 -11.21 8.31
CA MET A 170 3.50 -10.14 8.78
C MET A 170 2.36 -10.74 9.61
N ARG A 171 2.23 -10.35 10.88
CA ARG A 171 1.41 -11.08 11.86
C ARG A 171 0.88 -10.22 12.99
N ASN A 172 0.12 -10.85 13.90
CA ASN A 172 -0.66 -10.21 14.96
C ASN A 172 -1.64 -9.18 14.40
N HIS A 173 -1.46 -7.90 14.73
CA HIS A 173 -2.26 -6.78 14.26
C HIS A 173 -1.44 -5.86 13.35
N ALA A 174 -0.35 -6.37 12.76
CA ALA A 174 0.47 -5.60 11.84
C ALA A 174 -0.38 -5.14 10.66
N THR A 175 -0.21 -3.88 10.28
CA THR A 175 -0.95 -3.27 9.18
C THR A 175 0.01 -2.69 8.15
N ALA A 176 -0.41 -2.69 6.89
CA ALA A 176 0.25 -1.96 5.83
C ALA A 176 -0.76 -1.09 5.11
N GLU A 177 -0.49 0.20 5.00
CA GLU A 177 -1.32 1.09 4.18
C GLU A 177 -1.15 0.75 2.70
N TYR A 178 0.11 0.58 2.28
CA TYR A 178 0.47 0.30 0.90
C TYR A 178 1.59 -0.72 0.82
N VAL A 179 1.42 -1.70 -0.06
CA VAL A 179 2.46 -2.62 -0.49
C VAL A 179 2.53 -2.56 -2.01
N CYS A 180 3.58 -1.93 -2.54
CA CYS A 180 3.69 -1.56 -3.95
C CYS A 180 5.08 -1.85 -4.55
N GLY A 181 5.25 -1.50 -5.83
CA GLY A 181 6.48 -1.80 -6.57
C GLY A 181 6.66 -3.30 -6.78
N SER A 182 7.88 -3.78 -6.63
CA SER A 182 8.24 -5.21 -6.69
C SER A 182 8.30 -5.84 -5.28
N SER A 183 7.33 -5.53 -4.41
CA SER A 183 7.32 -5.99 -3.02
C SER A 183 6.85 -7.44 -2.86
N CYS A 184 7.29 -8.11 -1.80
CA CYS A 184 6.91 -9.49 -1.52
C CYS A 184 6.68 -9.71 -0.02
N ILE A 185 5.50 -10.20 0.35
CA ILE A 185 5.20 -10.70 1.69
C ILE A 185 5.15 -12.23 1.61
N ARG A 186 6.10 -12.92 2.24
CA ARG A 186 6.14 -14.39 2.16
C ARG A 186 4.98 -15.01 2.95
N LYS A 187 4.71 -14.54 4.16
CA LYS A 187 3.62 -15.06 4.99
C LYS A 187 2.88 -13.93 5.69
N MET A 188 1.56 -13.94 5.58
CA MET A 188 0.64 -13.03 6.23
C MET A 188 -0.39 -13.84 7.03
N TYR A 189 -0.50 -13.58 8.33
CA TYR A 189 -1.35 -14.37 9.24
C TYR A 189 -1.85 -13.56 10.44
N ASP A 190 -2.55 -14.21 11.36
CA ASP A 190 -3.35 -13.65 12.46
C ASP A 190 -4.41 -12.64 11.95
N PHE A 191 -4.43 -11.43 12.50
CA PHE A 191 -5.34 -10.33 12.15
C PHE A 191 -4.64 -9.25 11.32
N SER A 192 -3.53 -9.59 10.66
CA SER A 192 -2.78 -8.62 9.86
C SER A 192 -3.62 -8.10 8.69
N LYS A 193 -3.39 -6.84 8.31
CA LYS A 193 -4.17 -6.18 7.26
C LYS A 193 -3.29 -5.43 6.29
N ILE A 194 -3.64 -5.49 5.01
CA ILE A 194 -3.09 -4.61 3.98
C ILE A 194 -4.27 -3.85 3.39
N LYS A 195 -4.17 -2.53 3.34
CA LYS A 195 -5.22 -1.72 2.71
C LYS A 195 -5.12 -1.82 1.19
N GLU A 196 -3.95 -1.52 0.62
CA GLU A 196 -3.74 -1.60 -0.83
C GLU A 196 -2.51 -2.43 -1.17
N LEU A 197 -2.71 -3.49 -1.96
CA LEU A 197 -1.67 -4.27 -2.61
C LEU A 197 -1.67 -3.92 -4.11
N CYS A 198 -0.61 -3.28 -4.61
CA CYS A 198 -0.52 -2.80 -6.00
C CYS A 198 0.87 -3.01 -6.63
N GLY A 199 1.07 -2.55 -7.87
CA GLY A 199 2.28 -2.78 -8.66
C GLY A 199 2.45 -4.24 -9.09
N TYR A 200 3.64 -4.80 -8.83
CA TYR A 200 4.00 -6.20 -9.06
C TYR A 200 4.10 -6.98 -7.75
N SER A 201 3.37 -6.52 -6.72
CA SER A 201 3.51 -7.07 -5.38
C SER A 201 2.92 -8.47 -5.24
N VAL A 202 3.57 -9.29 -4.40
CA VAL A 202 3.21 -10.69 -4.18
C VAL A 202 2.98 -10.96 -2.69
N ILE A 203 1.93 -11.72 -2.38
CA ILE A 203 1.79 -12.42 -1.11
C ILE A 203 1.85 -13.93 -1.38
N CYS A 204 2.79 -14.66 -0.77
CA CYS A 204 2.87 -16.10 -1.00
C CYS A 204 1.80 -16.87 -0.21
N GLU A 205 1.62 -16.57 1.07
CA GLU A 205 0.65 -17.26 1.92
C GLU A 205 -0.13 -16.25 2.76
N MET A 206 -1.47 -16.30 2.65
CA MET A 206 -2.40 -15.64 3.57
C MET A 206 -3.17 -16.72 4.33
N ASN A 207 -3.10 -16.69 5.66
CA ASN A 207 -3.79 -17.64 6.54
C ASN A 207 -4.55 -16.92 7.67
N GLN A 208 -5.30 -17.70 8.46
CA GLN A 208 -6.11 -17.29 9.61
C GLN A 208 -7.13 -16.22 9.25
N THR A 209 -7.05 -15.03 9.85
CA THR A 209 -8.02 -13.93 9.65
C THR A 209 -7.38 -12.74 8.94
N SER A 210 -6.28 -12.96 8.21
CA SER A 210 -5.58 -11.90 7.50
C SER A 210 -6.41 -11.37 6.33
N HIS A 211 -6.26 -10.08 6.05
CA HIS A 211 -7.13 -9.37 5.12
C HIS A 211 -6.37 -8.42 4.20
N VAL A 212 -6.72 -8.40 2.92
CA VAL A 212 -6.31 -7.37 1.96
C VAL A 212 -7.56 -6.63 1.51
N GLU A 213 -7.67 -5.34 1.75
CA GLU A 213 -8.86 -4.59 1.36
C GLU A 213 -8.97 -4.44 -0.16
N SER A 214 -7.88 -4.07 -0.83
CA SER A 214 -7.83 -3.84 -2.27
C SER A 214 -6.58 -4.42 -2.92
N MET A 215 -6.76 -5.12 -4.04
CA MET A 215 -5.73 -5.58 -4.95
C MET A 215 -5.91 -4.94 -6.32
N SER A 216 -4.83 -4.33 -6.84
CA SER A 216 -4.79 -3.70 -8.17
C SER A 216 -3.51 -4.04 -8.95
N ASP A 217 -3.40 -3.53 -10.17
CA ASP A 217 -2.28 -3.76 -11.11
C ASP A 217 -2.01 -5.23 -11.44
N SER A 218 -0.78 -5.72 -11.28
CA SER A 218 -0.31 -7.07 -11.61
C SER A 218 0.04 -7.85 -10.35
N THR A 219 -0.76 -7.69 -9.29
CA THR A 219 -0.51 -8.33 -8.00
C THR A 219 -0.96 -9.78 -7.93
N LEU A 220 -0.33 -10.53 -7.03
CA LEU A 220 -0.53 -11.97 -6.87
C LEU A 220 -0.63 -12.36 -5.40
N VAL A 221 -1.67 -13.11 -5.06
CA VAL A 221 -1.72 -13.91 -3.83
C VAL A 221 -1.66 -15.39 -4.23
N LYS A 222 -0.63 -16.12 -3.80
CA LYS A 222 -0.49 -17.53 -4.23
C LYS A 222 -1.49 -18.44 -3.50
N SER A 223 -1.65 -18.31 -2.19
CA SER A 223 -2.57 -19.13 -1.42
C SER A 223 -3.28 -18.31 -0.35
N MET A 224 -4.59 -18.51 -0.24
CA MET A 224 -5.48 -18.01 0.81
C MET A 224 -6.19 -19.17 1.48
N ARG A 225 -6.15 -19.23 2.81
CA ARG A 225 -6.72 -20.32 3.62
C ARG A 225 -7.48 -19.79 4.83
N ASP A 226 -8.04 -20.67 5.64
CA ASP A 226 -8.80 -20.36 6.86
C ASP A 226 -9.93 -19.33 6.60
N SER A 227 -10.00 -18.24 7.35
CA SER A 227 -11.00 -17.16 7.23
C SER A 227 -10.40 -15.88 6.64
N THR A 228 -9.48 -16.04 5.68
CA THR A 228 -8.86 -14.89 5.00
C THR A 228 -9.83 -14.20 4.05
N GLY A 229 -9.56 -12.93 3.77
CA GLY A 229 -10.42 -12.14 2.89
C GLY A 229 -9.66 -11.19 1.98
N ILE A 230 -10.17 -11.03 0.76
CA ILE A 230 -9.87 -9.88 -0.09
C ILE A 230 -11.15 -9.09 -0.33
N GLY A 231 -11.16 -7.79 -0.07
CA GLY A 231 -12.31 -6.94 -0.35
C GLY A 231 -12.55 -6.80 -1.86
N CYS A 232 -11.57 -6.29 -2.59
CA CYS A 232 -11.68 -6.06 -4.03
C CYS A 232 -10.43 -6.53 -4.77
N MET A 233 -10.64 -7.22 -5.89
CA MET A 233 -9.62 -7.56 -6.88
C MET A 233 -9.99 -6.92 -8.21
N ASN A 234 -9.11 -6.11 -8.78
CA ASN A 234 -9.34 -5.42 -10.05
C ASN A 234 -8.13 -5.56 -10.99
N MET A 235 -8.24 -5.14 -12.25
CA MET A 235 -7.15 -5.17 -13.24
C MET A 235 -6.55 -6.58 -13.42
N ASP A 236 -5.24 -6.75 -13.51
CA ASP A 236 -4.57 -8.03 -13.82
C ASP A 236 -4.18 -8.80 -12.54
N THR A 237 -5.00 -8.71 -11.50
CA THR A 237 -4.74 -9.32 -10.20
C THR A 237 -5.14 -10.78 -10.12
N ARG A 238 -4.41 -11.56 -9.32
CA ARG A 238 -4.54 -13.01 -9.32
C ARG A 238 -4.51 -13.61 -7.92
N VAL A 239 -5.40 -14.55 -7.66
CA VAL A 239 -5.30 -15.52 -6.57
C VAL A 239 -5.15 -16.91 -7.18
N LEU A 240 -4.12 -17.68 -6.80
CA LEU A 240 -3.97 -19.02 -7.38
C LEU A 240 -4.84 -20.04 -6.64
N PHE A 241 -4.81 -20.05 -5.32
CA PHE A 241 -5.52 -21.02 -4.51
C PHE A 241 -6.31 -20.35 -3.38
N MET A 242 -7.60 -20.65 -3.30
CA MET A 242 -8.48 -20.33 -2.17
C MET A 242 -9.03 -21.62 -1.58
N SER A 243 -8.96 -21.78 -0.26
CA SER A 243 -9.46 -22.95 0.47
C SER A 243 -10.12 -22.57 1.80
N ASP A 244 -10.64 -23.56 2.52
CA ASP A 244 -11.35 -23.41 3.80
C ASP A 244 -12.54 -22.46 3.72
N HIS A 245 -12.48 -21.29 4.37
CA HIS A 245 -13.50 -20.24 4.36
C HIS A 245 -12.95 -18.94 3.74
N ALA A 246 -11.89 -19.02 2.93
CA ALA A 246 -11.30 -17.88 2.26
C ALA A 246 -12.32 -17.20 1.34
N SER A 247 -12.33 -15.87 1.33
CA SER A 247 -13.36 -15.09 0.63
C SER A 247 -12.81 -13.95 -0.22
N VAL A 248 -13.51 -13.64 -1.30
CA VAL A 248 -13.33 -12.41 -2.09
C VAL A 248 -14.67 -11.70 -2.25
N SER A 249 -14.80 -10.44 -1.82
CA SER A 249 -16.08 -9.73 -1.96
C SER A 249 -16.33 -9.30 -3.41
N SER A 250 -15.33 -8.77 -4.11
CA SER A 250 -15.50 -8.36 -5.51
C SER A 250 -14.32 -8.73 -6.40
N LEU A 251 -14.61 -9.48 -7.47
CA LEU A 251 -13.66 -9.87 -8.50
C LEU A 251 -14.04 -9.16 -9.82
N ARG A 252 -13.23 -8.21 -10.28
CA ARG A 252 -13.54 -7.29 -11.39
C ARG A 252 -12.38 -7.15 -12.39
N GLY A 253 -12.65 -6.51 -13.53
CA GLY A 253 -11.61 -6.22 -14.53
C GLY A 253 -11.12 -7.50 -15.22
N HIS A 254 -9.80 -7.72 -15.22
CA HIS A 254 -9.14 -8.93 -15.71
C HIS A 254 -8.70 -9.85 -14.55
N ALA A 255 -9.23 -9.60 -13.34
CA ALA A 255 -8.79 -10.31 -12.16
C ALA A 255 -9.21 -11.78 -12.24
N SER A 256 -8.43 -12.66 -11.61
CA SER A 256 -8.73 -14.09 -11.67
C SER A 256 -8.43 -14.85 -10.39
N VAL A 257 -9.21 -15.92 -10.21
CA VAL A 257 -8.98 -16.96 -9.20
C VAL A 257 -8.78 -18.29 -9.92
N GLN A 258 -7.63 -18.94 -9.73
CA GLN A 258 -7.36 -20.18 -10.43
C GLN A 258 -8.11 -21.36 -9.81
N ARG A 259 -8.10 -21.55 -8.49
CA ARG A 259 -8.83 -22.66 -7.85
C ARG A 259 -9.47 -22.24 -6.54
N MET A 260 -10.71 -22.67 -6.36
CA MET A 260 -11.52 -22.54 -5.14
C MET A 260 -11.87 -23.94 -4.61
N ASN A 261 -11.60 -24.21 -3.34
CA ASN A 261 -11.88 -25.48 -2.64
C ASN A 261 -12.60 -25.26 -1.29
N ASP A 262 -13.06 -26.35 -0.68
CA ASP A 262 -13.76 -26.40 0.61
C ASP A 262 -15.02 -25.51 0.65
N ASN A 263 -15.11 -24.55 1.57
CA ASN A 263 -16.22 -23.61 1.72
C ASN A 263 -15.84 -22.20 1.24
N SER A 264 -14.87 -22.07 0.33
CA SER A 264 -14.40 -20.77 -0.16
C SER A 264 -15.48 -20.03 -0.95
N PHE A 265 -15.45 -18.70 -0.89
CA PHE A 265 -16.59 -17.89 -1.32
C PHE A 265 -16.20 -16.66 -2.13
N ILE A 266 -16.93 -16.39 -3.21
CA ILE A 266 -16.86 -15.11 -3.92
C ILE A 266 -18.24 -14.47 -3.97
N GLU A 267 -18.34 -13.23 -3.48
CA GLU A 267 -19.65 -12.55 -3.44
C GLU A 267 -20.08 -12.06 -4.82
N GLN A 268 -19.21 -11.33 -5.52
CA GLN A 268 -19.54 -10.75 -6.82
C GLN A 268 -18.41 -10.91 -7.83
N VAL A 269 -18.76 -11.45 -9.01
CA VAL A 269 -17.87 -11.54 -10.18
C VAL A 269 -18.42 -10.65 -11.28
N ASP A 270 -17.56 -9.78 -11.80
CA ASP A 270 -17.95 -8.73 -12.74
C ASP A 270 -16.93 -8.55 -13.89
N SER A 271 -17.39 -7.94 -14.98
CA SER A 271 -16.55 -7.63 -16.16
C SER A 271 -15.89 -8.88 -16.78
N SER A 272 -14.57 -8.84 -17.03
CA SER A 272 -13.82 -9.92 -17.69
C SER A 272 -13.12 -10.85 -16.69
N ALA A 273 -13.53 -10.84 -15.43
CA ALA A 273 -12.95 -11.66 -14.40
C ALA A 273 -13.10 -13.17 -14.68
N LEU A 274 -12.11 -13.96 -14.24
CA LEU A 274 -12.05 -15.39 -14.53
C LEU A 274 -11.93 -16.23 -13.25
N ILE A 275 -12.68 -17.33 -13.21
CA ILE A 275 -12.55 -18.37 -12.20
C ILE A 275 -12.43 -19.69 -12.93
N TRP A 276 -11.36 -20.44 -12.66
CA TRP A 276 -11.02 -21.59 -13.50
C TRP A 276 -11.56 -22.89 -12.92
N GLU A 277 -11.35 -23.14 -11.63
CA GLU A 277 -11.81 -24.34 -10.94
C GLU A 277 -12.55 -23.98 -9.65
N ILE A 278 -13.71 -24.61 -9.44
CA ILE A 278 -14.53 -24.48 -8.23
C ILE A 278 -14.89 -25.90 -7.78
N ASN A 279 -14.44 -26.29 -6.59
CA ASN A 279 -14.61 -27.62 -6.02
C ASN A 279 -15.32 -27.56 -4.67
N ASP A 280 -15.75 -28.73 -4.20
CA ASP A 280 -16.39 -28.94 -2.89
C ASP A 280 -17.64 -28.04 -2.71
N ASN A 281 -17.76 -27.38 -1.57
CA ASN A 281 -18.87 -26.47 -1.26
C ASN A 281 -18.57 -25.02 -1.68
N SER A 282 -17.53 -24.79 -2.48
CA SER A 282 -17.14 -23.44 -2.88
C SER A 282 -18.23 -22.80 -3.73
N SER A 283 -18.46 -21.52 -3.54
CA SER A 283 -19.62 -20.85 -4.17
C SER A 283 -19.36 -19.42 -4.62
N ILE A 284 -20.12 -19.02 -5.64
CA ILE A 284 -20.18 -17.64 -6.12
C ILE A 284 -21.62 -17.15 -5.96
N ARG A 285 -21.83 -16.05 -5.24
CA ARG A 285 -23.18 -15.53 -5.01
C ARG A 285 -23.77 -14.83 -6.24
N SER A 286 -22.99 -13.99 -6.91
CA SER A 286 -23.47 -13.22 -8.07
C SER A 286 -22.42 -13.13 -9.17
N VAL A 287 -22.87 -13.31 -10.42
CA VAL A 287 -22.06 -13.14 -11.63
C VAL A 287 -22.81 -12.19 -12.55
N SER A 288 -22.18 -11.10 -12.98
CA SER A 288 -22.83 -10.13 -13.87
C SER A 288 -22.95 -10.63 -15.31
N ASN A 289 -23.86 -10.03 -16.07
CA ASN A 289 -24.18 -10.50 -17.43
C ASN A 289 -23.01 -10.34 -18.42
N SER A 290 -22.09 -9.40 -18.20
CA SER A 290 -20.86 -9.29 -19.00
C SER A 290 -19.90 -10.45 -18.75
N SER A 291 -19.84 -10.96 -17.51
CA SER A 291 -19.01 -12.13 -17.13
C SER A 291 -19.66 -13.48 -17.49
N LYS A 292 -21.01 -13.56 -17.59
CA LYS A 292 -21.71 -14.79 -18.01
C LYS A 292 -21.36 -15.25 -19.43
N LYS A 293 -20.90 -14.35 -20.32
CA LYS A 293 -20.41 -14.72 -21.67
C LYS A 293 -19.14 -15.57 -21.63
N ASN A 294 -18.37 -15.56 -20.53
CA ASN A 294 -17.20 -16.41 -20.32
C ASN A 294 -17.55 -17.83 -19.83
N ARG A 295 -18.83 -18.14 -19.51
CA ARG A 295 -19.25 -19.52 -19.16
C ARG A 295 -18.94 -20.53 -20.27
N ASN A 296 -18.95 -20.10 -21.53
CA ASN A 296 -18.63 -20.97 -22.67
C ASN A 296 -17.11 -21.07 -22.95
N GLN A 297 -16.28 -20.48 -22.09
CA GLN A 297 -14.82 -20.61 -22.08
C GLN A 297 -14.29 -21.02 -20.70
N LEU A 298 -14.99 -21.94 -20.02
CA LEU A 298 -14.33 -22.92 -19.16
C LEU A 298 -13.49 -23.83 -20.07
N ARG A 299 -12.44 -23.28 -20.68
CA ARG A 299 -11.43 -24.02 -21.42
C ARG A 299 -10.21 -24.04 -20.53
N TYR A 300 -9.75 -25.24 -20.17
CA TYR A 300 -8.36 -25.46 -19.81
C TYR A 300 -7.49 -24.92 -20.95
N PRO A 301 -6.70 -23.85 -20.75
CA PRO A 301 -5.53 -23.64 -21.56
C PRO A 301 -4.44 -24.50 -20.94
N GLU A 302 -4.18 -25.65 -21.57
CA GLU A 302 -2.80 -26.10 -21.69
C GLU A 302 -2.00 -24.89 -22.16
N HIS A 303 -1.06 -24.39 -21.35
CA HIS A 303 0.24 -23.83 -21.75
C HIS A 303 0.95 -23.28 -20.51
N TYR A 304 1.84 -24.13 -20.00
CA TYR A 304 3.12 -23.82 -19.36
C TYR A 304 3.58 -22.35 -19.44
N TYR A 305 3.91 -21.77 -18.28
CA TYR A 305 5.12 -20.97 -18.16
C TYR A 305 6.05 -21.65 -17.17
N GLY A 306 7.24 -22.00 -17.68
CA GLY A 306 8.29 -22.71 -16.97
C GLY A 306 8.80 -21.94 -15.76
N GLY A 307 9.42 -22.70 -14.86
CA GLY A 307 9.97 -22.21 -13.60
C GLY A 307 10.89 -21.01 -13.78
N PHE A 308 10.71 -20.02 -12.92
CA PHE A 308 11.78 -19.06 -12.64
C PHE A 308 12.90 -19.79 -11.89
N PRO A 309 14.17 -19.63 -12.31
CA PRO A 309 15.29 -20.21 -11.59
C PRO A 309 15.49 -19.43 -10.29
N PHE A 310 15.52 -20.16 -9.18
CA PHE A 310 16.10 -19.67 -7.94
C PHE A 310 17.60 -19.96 -7.99
N ASN A 311 18.42 -18.92 -8.00
CA ASN A 311 19.80 -18.95 -7.52
C ASN A 311 19.91 -17.98 -6.36
#